data_AF-A0A518B3S6-F1
#
_entry.id   AF-A0A518B3S6-F1
#
_cell.length_a   1.000
_cell.length_b   1.000
_cell.length_c   1.000
_cell.angle_alpha   90.00
_cell.angle_beta   90.00
_cell.angle_gamma   90.00
#
_symmetry.space_group_name_H-M   'P 1'
#
loop_
_entity.id
_entity.type
_entity.pdbx_description
1 polymer ?
#
loop_
_entity_poly.entity_id
_entity_poly.type
_entity_poly.pdbx_seq_one_letter_code
_entity_poly.pdbx_strand_id
1 'polypeptide(L)'
;MAKRSAPRKTRVKISGTRAGRLYRLLKILSKGSAPRVRLLRGLRVGMRTFYRDIDLLRECGVQIDVGEDGYTMPGKLEDAISRIPFPDPELTFGDVALLMKGRTKSHQRLKQQFERLTK
;
A
#
# COMPACT_ATOMS: atom_id res chain seq x y z
N MET A 1 -3.45 -28.54 15.73
CA MET A 1 -2.89 -27.48 14.87
C MET A 1 -3.87 -26.32 14.81
N ALA A 2 -3.57 -25.20 15.45
CA ALA A 2 -4.46 -24.03 15.45
C ALA A 2 -4.49 -23.41 14.05
N LYS A 3 -5.67 -23.44 13.41
CA LYS A 3 -5.95 -22.77 12.14
C LYS A 3 -5.78 -21.27 12.40
N ARG A 4 -4.64 -20.69 12.00
CA ARG A 4 -4.45 -19.23 12.03
C ARG A 4 -5.54 -18.62 11.17
N SER A 5 -6.54 -18.05 11.83
CA SER A 5 -7.57 -17.21 11.22
C SER A 5 -6.85 -16.12 10.42
N ALA A 6 -6.95 -16.17 9.09
CA ALA A 6 -6.41 -15.12 8.25
C ALA A 6 -7.08 -13.80 8.66
N PRO A 7 -6.32 -12.71 8.88
CA PRO A 7 -6.91 -11.43 9.22
C PRO A 7 -7.95 -11.08 8.15
N ARG A 8 -9.17 -10.70 8.58
CA ARG A 8 -10.26 -10.32 7.68
C ARG A 8 -9.74 -9.27 6.70
N LYS A 9 -9.66 -9.60 5.42
CA LYS A 9 -9.40 -8.63 4.35
C LYS A 9 -10.45 -7.52 4.48
N THR A 10 -10.00 -6.32 4.86
CA THR A 10 -10.85 -5.14 4.84
C THR A 10 -11.17 -4.82 3.37
N ARG A 11 -12.42 -5.08 2.97
CA ARG A 11 -12.97 -4.75 1.64
C ARG A 11 -13.14 -3.24 1.50
N VAL A 12 -12.03 -2.51 1.46
CA VAL A 12 -12.05 -1.05 1.33
C VAL A 12 -12.02 -0.69 -0.15
N LYS A 13 -13.14 -0.18 -0.67
CA LYS A 13 -13.17 0.37 -2.02
C LYS A 13 -12.39 1.68 -2.05
N ILE A 14 -11.31 1.73 -2.83
CA ILE A 14 -10.49 2.94 -3.01
C ILE A 14 -10.31 3.28 -4.48
N SER A 15 -10.02 4.55 -4.77
CA SER A 15 -9.67 4.98 -6.13
C SER A 15 -8.28 4.48 -6.52
N GLY A 16 -8.03 4.34 -7.83
CA GLY A 16 -6.69 4.06 -8.36
C GLY A 16 -5.65 5.11 -7.95
N THR A 17 -6.04 6.38 -7.89
CA THR A 17 -5.15 7.46 -7.44
C THR A 17 -4.73 7.31 -5.98
N ARG A 18 -5.64 6.88 -5.10
CA ARG A 18 -5.33 6.60 -3.70
C ARG A 18 -4.46 5.35 -3.58
N ALA A 19 -4.82 4.27 -4.27
CA ALA A 19 -4.08 3.01 -4.27
C ALA A 19 -2.61 3.20 -4.65
N GLY A 20 -2.36 3.87 -5.77
CA GLY A 20 -0.99 4.17 -6.22
C GLY A 20 -0.22 5.09 -5.26
N ARG A 21 -0.91 5.96 -4.53
CA ARG A 21 -0.30 6.83 -3.53
C ARG A 21 0.09 6.08 -2.26
N LEU A 22 -0.76 5.15 -1.78
CA LEU A 22 -0.43 4.27 -0.66
C LEU A 22 0.82 3.44 -0.98
N TYR A 23 0.86 2.83 -2.16
CA TYR A 23 2.04 2.09 -2.62
C TYR A 23 3.31 2.96 -2.63
N ARG A 24 3.22 4.17 -3.18
CA ARG A 24 4.35 5.11 -3.20
C ARG A 24 4.80 5.54 -1.80
N LEU A 25 3.87 5.77 -0.88
CA LEU A 25 4.18 6.07 0.52
C LEU A 25 4.99 4.94 1.16
N LEU A 26 4.52 3.68 1.04
CA LEU A 26 5.24 2.52 1.56
C LEU A 26 6.62 2.35 0.91
N LYS A 27 6.73 2.56 -0.40
CA LYS A 27 8.01 2.51 -1.13
C LYS A 27 9.00 3.60 -0.72
N ILE A 28 8.52 4.76 -0.27
CA ILE A 28 9.39 5.81 0.29
C ILE A 28 9.86 5.38 1.69
N LEU A 29 8.93 4.94 2.54
CA LEU A 29 9.23 4.54 3.91
C LEU A 29 10.06 3.26 4.01
N SER A 30 10.00 2.38 3.02
CA SER A 30 10.86 1.18 2.94
C SER A 30 12.34 1.51 2.74
N LYS A 31 12.66 2.75 2.35
CA LYS A 31 14.05 3.23 2.21
C LYS A 31 14.61 3.83 3.49
N GLY A 32 13.79 3.96 4.53
CA GLY A 32 14.16 4.57 5.80
C GLY A 32 13.21 5.68 6.23
N SER A 33 13.56 6.35 7.34
CA SER A 33 12.76 7.44 7.90
C SER A 33 12.62 8.60 6.91
N ALA A 34 11.43 9.20 6.88
CA ALA A 34 11.15 10.35 6.04
C ALA A 34 10.38 11.44 6.80
N PRO A 35 10.85 12.70 6.78
CA PRO A 35 10.12 13.80 7.41
C PRO A 35 8.83 14.10 6.63
N ARG A 36 7.80 14.58 7.36
CA ARG A 36 6.48 14.88 6.81
C ARG A 36 6.53 15.73 5.54
N VAL A 37 7.37 16.77 5.53
CA VAL A 37 7.52 17.69 4.39
C VAL A 37 8.00 16.97 3.13
N ARG A 38 8.94 16.02 3.28
CA ARG A 38 9.43 15.19 2.16
C ARG A 38 8.34 14.26 1.64
N LEU A 39 7.54 13.68 2.53
CA LEU A 39 6.41 12.81 2.15
C LEU A 39 5.33 13.59 1.41
N LEU A 40 4.91 14.74 1.92
CA LEU A 40 3.91 15.60 1.26
C LEU A 40 4.35 16.01 -0.14
N ARG A 41 5.62 16.44 -0.29
CA ARG A 41 6.19 16.82 -1.59
C ARG A 41 6.31 15.62 -2.54
N GLY A 42 6.80 14.48 -2.05
CA GLY A 42 6.97 13.26 -2.85
C GLY A 42 5.65 12.66 -3.32
N LEU A 43 4.61 12.74 -2.50
CA LEU A 43 3.27 12.25 -2.82
C LEU A 43 2.39 13.27 -3.53
N ARG A 44 2.81 14.54 -3.58
CA ARG A 44 2.06 15.69 -4.14
C ARG A 44 0.65 15.81 -3.56
N VAL A 45 0.55 15.76 -2.23
CA VAL A 45 -0.72 15.89 -1.51
C VAL A 45 -0.65 16.90 -0.39
N GLY A 46 -1.80 17.44 -0.01
CA GLY A 46 -1.97 18.25 1.19
C GLY A 46 -1.99 17.42 2.47
N MET A 47 -1.86 18.11 3.60
CA MET A 47 -1.74 17.52 4.94
C MET A 47 -2.92 16.62 5.32
N ARG A 48 -4.16 17.06 5.05
CA ARG A 48 -5.37 16.27 5.36
C ARG A 48 -5.39 14.93 4.61
N THR A 49 -5.05 14.94 3.32
CA THR A 49 -5.01 13.72 2.51
C THR A 49 -3.92 12.77 3.00
N PHE A 50 -2.75 13.30 3.36
CA PHE A 50 -1.66 12.51 3.92
C PHE A 50 -2.07 11.77 5.20
N TYR A 51 -2.67 12.47 6.17
CA TYR A 51 -3.11 11.83 7.41
C TYR A 51 -4.19 10.76 7.16
N ARG A 52 -5.15 11.03 6.27
CA ARG A 52 -6.16 10.02 5.88
C ARG A 52 -5.55 8.77 5.24
N ASP A 53 -4.43 8.91 4.54
CA ASP A 53 -3.73 7.76 3.96
C ASP A 53 -2.95 6.99 5.03
N ILE A 54 -2.34 7.68 6.00
CA ILE A 54 -1.71 7.04 7.17
C ILE A 54 -2.73 6.26 7.99
N ASP A 55 -3.90 6.84 8.25
CA ASP A 55 -4.98 6.20 9.00
C ASP A 55 -5.46 4.93 8.28
N LEU A 56 -5.65 5.01 6.96
CA LEU A 56 -6.03 3.84 6.17
C LEU A 56 -4.96 2.75 6.18
N LEU A 57 -3.67 3.11 6.11
CA LEU A 57 -2.60 2.12 6.24
C LEU A 57 -2.67 1.41 7.59
N ARG A 58 -2.90 2.14 8.68
CA ARG A 58 -3.05 1.59 10.02
C ARG A 58 -4.29 0.70 10.16
N GLU A 59 -5.43 1.10 9.60
CA GLU A 59 -6.65 0.29 9.53
C GLU A 59 -6.42 -1.03 8.78
N CYS A 60 -5.56 -1.01 7.76
CA CYS A 60 -5.14 -2.20 7.01
C CYS A 60 -4.07 -3.02 7.76
N GLY A 61 -3.71 -2.65 8.99
CA GLY A 61 -2.71 -3.34 9.79
C GLY A 61 -1.27 -3.10 9.32
N VAL A 62 -1.01 -2.02 8.57
CA VAL A 62 0.35 -1.56 8.28
C VAL A 62 0.78 -0.59 9.37
N GLN A 63 1.82 -0.97 10.11
CA GLN A 63 2.37 -0.13 11.17
C GLN A 63 3.15 1.03 10.56
N ILE A 64 2.83 2.25 11.00
CA ILE A 64 3.51 3.48 10.61
C ILE A 64 3.79 4.28 11.88
N ASP A 65 5.06 4.39 12.23
CA ASP A 65 5.53 5.03 13.44
C ASP A 65 6.03 6.45 13.14
N VAL A 66 6.00 7.31 14.15
CA VAL A 66 6.52 8.67 14.09
C VAL A 66 7.59 8.81 15.15
N GLY A 67 8.82 9.04 14.71
CA GLY A 67 9.98 9.32 15.58
C GLY A 67 10.55 10.71 15.31
N GLU A 68 11.72 10.99 15.89
CA GLU A 68 12.41 12.28 15.77
C GLU A 68 12.74 12.64 14.31
N ASP A 69 13.19 11.66 13.53
CA ASP A 69 13.55 11.85 12.11
C ASP A 69 12.34 11.85 11.15
N GLY A 70 11.14 11.66 11.67
CA GLY A 70 9.89 11.61 10.90
C GLY A 70 9.21 10.25 10.92
N TYR A 71 8.58 9.89 9.80
CA TYR A 71 7.77 8.68 9.69
C TYR A 71 8.62 7.50 9.28
N THR A 72 8.35 6.34 9.88
CA THR A 72 8.99 5.06 9.56
C THR A 72 7.95 3.97 9.36
N MET A 73 8.34 2.92 8.63
CA MET A 73 7.55 1.71 8.47
C MET A 73 8.41 0.53 8.89
N PRO A 74 8.19 -0.03 10.10
CA PRO A 74 8.92 -1.22 10.51
C PRO A 74 8.54 -2.42 9.63
N GLY A 75 9.51 -3.31 9.40
CA GLY A 75 9.31 -4.52 8.61
C GLY A 75 9.60 -4.36 7.11
N LYS A 76 9.17 -5.35 6.33
CA LYS A 76 9.46 -5.43 4.90
C LYS A 76 8.35 -4.80 4.06
N LEU A 77 8.74 -4.23 2.92
CA LEU A 77 7.80 -3.62 1.98
C LEU A 77 6.78 -4.64 1.46
N GLU A 78 7.21 -5.87 1.19
CA GLU A 78 6.35 -6.94 0.67
C GLU A 78 5.22 -7.28 1.65
N ASP A 79 5.53 -7.33 2.95
CA ASP A 79 4.54 -7.60 3.99
C ASP A 79 3.50 -6.47 4.07
N ALA A 80 3.94 -5.22 3.97
CA ALA A 80 3.03 -4.07 3.96
C ALA A 80 2.16 -4.04 2.68
N ILE A 81 2.74 -4.33 1.51
CA ILE A 81 2.03 -4.40 0.23
C ILE A 81 0.93 -5.48 0.26
N SER A 82 1.17 -6.59 0.94
CA SER A 82 0.18 -7.68 1.07
C SER A 82 -1.09 -7.29 1.83
N ARG A 83 -1.04 -6.20 2.59
CA ARG A 83 -2.13 -5.75 3.46
C ARG A 83 -2.94 -4.59 2.88
N ILE A 84 -2.37 -3.82 1.96
CA ILE A 84 -3.06 -2.65 1.42
C ILE A 84 -4.10 -3.00 0.35
N PRO A 85 -5.23 -2.28 0.32
CA PRO A 85 -6.31 -2.52 -0.63
C PRO A 85 -5.90 -2.15 -2.06
N PHE A 86 -6.42 -2.89 -3.03
CA PHE A 86 -6.35 -2.55 -4.45
C PHE A 86 -7.64 -1.83 -4.88
N PRO A 87 -7.67 -1.15 -6.05
CA PRO A 87 -8.92 -0.56 -6.56
C PRO A 87 -10.04 -1.58 -6.80
N ASP A 88 -9.67 -2.84 -7.04
CA ASP A 88 -10.60 -3.97 -6.96
C ASP A 88 -10.79 -4.37 -5.48
N PRO A 89 -12.00 -4.22 -4.90
CA PRO A 89 -12.24 -4.44 -3.48
C PRO A 89 -11.96 -5.87 -2.99
N GLU A 90 -11.96 -6.85 -3.89
CA GLU A 90 -11.67 -8.25 -3.54
C GLU A 90 -10.17 -8.57 -3.54
N LEU A 91 -9.34 -7.62 -3.97
CA LEU A 91 -7.89 -7.80 -4.12
C LEU A 91 -7.09 -6.82 -3.24
N THR A 92 -5.96 -7.31 -2.78
CA THR A 92 -4.85 -6.52 -2.22
C THR A 92 -3.76 -6.36 -3.27
N PHE A 93 -2.82 -5.45 -3.07
CA PHE A 93 -1.65 -5.39 -3.94
C PHE A 93 -0.82 -6.69 -3.89
N GLY A 94 -0.79 -7.39 -2.75
CA GLY A 94 -0.15 -8.71 -2.64
C GLY A 94 -0.80 -9.77 -3.51
N ASP A 95 -2.14 -9.83 -3.54
CA ASP A 95 -2.87 -10.76 -4.41
C ASP A 95 -2.58 -10.48 -5.88
N VAL A 96 -2.61 -9.20 -6.28
CA VAL A 96 -2.31 -8.79 -7.65
C VAL A 96 -0.87 -9.15 -8.03
N ALA A 97 0.10 -8.90 -7.14
CA ALA A 97 1.50 -9.27 -7.36
C ALA A 97 1.69 -10.79 -7.54
N LEU A 98 0.90 -11.62 -6.86
CA LEU A 98 0.88 -13.07 -7.06
C LEU A 98 0.26 -13.44 -8.41
N LEU A 99 -0.93 -12.90 -8.70
CA LEU A 99 -1.69 -13.19 -9.92
C LEU A 99 -0.90 -12.80 -11.18
N MET A 100 -0.19 -11.67 -11.16
CA MET A 100 0.61 -11.20 -12.29
C MET A 100 1.70 -12.17 -12.78
N LYS A 101 2.05 -13.19 -12.00
CA LYS A 101 3.01 -14.25 -12.40
C LYS A 101 2.43 -15.22 -13.44
N GLY A 102 1.11 -15.23 -13.65
CA GLY A 102 0.44 -16.05 -14.66
C GLY A 102 0.71 -15.61 -16.10
N ARG A 103 0.34 -16.45 -17.07
CA ARG A 103 0.69 -16.25 -18.50
C ARG A 103 -0.48 -15.86 -19.42
N THR A 104 -1.70 -15.78 -18.90
CA THR A 104 -2.89 -15.48 -19.73
C THR A 104 -3.06 -13.98 -19.99
N LYS A 105 -3.91 -13.61 -20.96
CA LYS A 105 -4.27 -12.20 -21.26
C LYS A 105 -4.79 -11.45 -20.02
N SER A 106 -5.53 -12.12 -19.14
CA SER A 106 -6.04 -11.51 -17.90
C SER A 106 -4.90 -11.14 -16.94
N HIS A 107 -3.88 -12.00 -16.81
CA HIS A 107 -2.70 -11.71 -16.01
C HIS A 107 -1.90 -10.52 -16.58
N GLN A 108 -1.78 -10.44 -17.92
CA GLN A 108 -1.14 -9.30 -18.59
C GLN A 108 -1.90 -7.99 -18.33
N ARG A 109 -3.24 -8.01 -18.37
CA ARG A 109 -4.07 -6.84 -18.03
C ARG A 109 -3.88 -6.39 -16.58
N LEU A 110 -3.87 -7.33 -15.64
CA LEU A 110 -3.59 -7.04 -14.22
C LEU A 110 -2.19 -6.45 -14.04
N LYS A 111 -1.19 -6.98 -14.74
CA LYS A 111 0.17 -6.44 -14.72
C LYS A 111 0.23 -4.99 -15.21
N GLN A 112 -0.40 -4.68 -16.33
CA GLN A 112 -0.47 -3.32 -16.85
C GLN A 112 -1.18 -2.38 -15.86
N GLN A 113 -2.27 -2.84 -15.24
CA GLN A 113 -2.99 -2.06 -14.23
C GLN A 113 -2.12 -1.79 -13.00
N PHE A 114 -1.43 -2.80 -12.48
CA PHE A 114 -0.50 -2.67 -11.36
C PHE A 114 0.60 -1.66 -11.69
N GLU A 115 1.28 -1.82 -12.84
CA GLU A 115 2.33 -0.92 -13.29
C GLU A 115 1.85 0.54 -13.43
N ARG A 116 0.61 0.74 -13.92
CA ARG A 116 0.00 2.08 -14.01
C ARG A 116 -0.20 2.72 -12.64
N LEU A 117 -0.52 1.92 -11.61
CA LEU A 117 -0.74 2.40 -10.25
C LEU A 117 0.56 2.63 -9.49
N THR A 118 1.60 1.82 -9.77
CA THR A 118 2.88 1.84 -9.04
C THR A 118 3.97 2.70 -9.68
N LYS A 119 3.70 3.31 -10.84
CA LYS A 119 4.54 4.37 -11.43
C LYS A 119 4.71 5.55 -10.47
#